data_AF-A0A125RBV6-F1
#
_entry.id   AF-A0A125RBV6-F1
#
_cell.length_a   1.000
_cell.length_b   1.000
_cell.length_c   1.000
_cell.angle_alpha   90.00
_cell.angle_beta   90.00
_cell.angle_gamma   90.00
#
_symmetry.space_group_name_H-M   'P 1'
#
loop_
_entity.id
_entity.type
_entity.pdbx_description
1 polymer ?
#
loop_
_entity_poly.entity_id
_entity_poly.type
_entity_poly.pdbx_seq_one_letter_code
_entity_poly.pdbx_strand_id
1 'polypeptide(L)'
;MVETDWFKFEDKDYDIPFYNKNPYIPKWGWIVLFFAFFIGFFLAISDKIHFSILGCIVLIVPVLYFLKWDYEAVFRMPSRRDIVLIVALFAGYMIYSIVMDFILSQFGIVSSGTLDPHSFNIFTMFSMIFQVMGEEFVKFIPFIFFLRVIYKYSNNRKLSIISSVALIMVMFAALHAYNPIMFIFALFIQGFGSIFEFYGYIKTKNILVPYLCHLLTDEFIVMITLLGFV
;
A
#
# COMPACT_ATOMS: atom_id res chain seq x y z
N MET A 1 18.80 -14.48 -25.45
CA MET A 1 17.93 -13.32 -25.77
C MET A 1 18.26 -12.23 -24.77
N VAL A 2 18.70 -11.06 -25.23
CA VAL A 2 18.90 -9.90 -24.34
C VAL A 2 17.50 -9.38 -24.01
N GLU A 3 17.05 -9.53 -22.77
CA GLU A 3 15.80 -8.93 -22.30
C GLU A 3 15.93 -7.41 -22.35
N THR A 4 15.39 -6.80 -23.40
CA THR A 4 15.28 -5.34 -23.53
C THR A 4 14.09 -4.86 -22.70
N ASP A 5 14.26 -4.79 -21.38
CA ASP A 5 13.31 -4.11 -20.50
C ASP A 5 13.61 -2.60 -20.49
N TRP A 6 13.08 -1.89 -21.48
CA TRP A 6 13.27 -0.45 -21.68
C TRP A 6 12.85 0.39 -20.47
N PHE A 7 11.86 -0.06 -19.70
CA PHE A 7 11.31 0.68 -18.56
C PHE A 7 12.04 0.37 -17.24
N LYS A 8 12.95 -0.62 -17.23
CA LYS A 8 13.55 -1.17 -16.00
C LYS A 8 12.48 -1.40 -14.94
N PHE A 9 11.49 -2.23 -15.23
CA PHE A 9 10.27 -2.42 -14.42
C PHE A 9 10.57 -2.68 -12.93
N GLU A 10 11.67 -3.38 -12.64
CA GLU A 10 12.15 -3.67 -11.29
C GLU A 10 13.64 -3.30 -11.17
N ASP A 11 14.08 -2.94 -9.97
CA ASP A 11 15.49 -3.02 -9.62
C ASP A 11 15.93 -4.50 -9.57
N LYS A 12 17.05 -4.81 -10.23
CA LYS A 12 17.56 -6.19 -10.37
C LYS A 12 18.41 -6.61 -9.18
N ASP A 13 18.87 -5.67 -8.38
CA ASP A 13 19.74 -5.93 -7.24
C ASP A 13 18.95 -6.48 -6.02
N TYR A 14 17.61 -6.37 -6.06
CA TYR A 14 16.73 -6.77 -4.97
C TYR A 14 15.58 -7.65 -5.48
N ASP A 15 15.12 -8.57 -4.64
CA ASP A 15 14.00 -9.46 -4.97
C ASP A 15 12.80 -9.22 -4.04
N ILE A 16 11.60 -9.64 -4.48
CA ILE A 16 10.40 -9.60 -3.65
C ILE A 16 10.49 -10.74 -2.63
N PRO A 17 10.32 -10.49 -1.32
CA PRO A 17 10.31 -11.55 -0.31
C PRO A 17 9.33 -12.67 -0.63
N PHE A 18 9.77 -13.90 -0.42
CA PHE A 18 9.00 -15.13 -0.63
C PHE A 18 8.66 -15.45 -2.09
N TYR A 19 9.07 -14.59 -3.03
CA TYR A 19 9.03 -14.89 -4.45
C TYR A 19 9.90 -16.12 -4.74
N ASN A 20 9.37 -17.02 -5.57
CA ASN A 20 10.04 -18.24 -5.98
C ASN A 20 10.64 -19.08 -4.82
N LYS A 21 9.95 -19.15 -3.67
CA LYS A 21 10.37 -19.86 -2.45
C LYS A 21 11.64 -19.29 -1.79
N ASN A 22 11.93 -18.02 -1.98
CA ASN A 22 13.06 -17.36 -1.34
C ASN A 22 12.62 -16.21 -0.40
N PRO A 23 12.59 -16.42 0.92
CA PRO A 23 12.74 -17.69 1.63
C PRO A 23 11.48 -18.56 1.54
N TYR A 24 11.62 -19.85 1.87
CA TYR A 24 10.51 -20.79 1.82
C TYR A 24 9.57 -20.61 3.02
N ILE A 25 8.32 -20.20 2.76
CA ILE A 25 7.22 -20.29 3.74
C ILE A 25 6.51 -21.66 3.61
N PRO A 26 6.43 -22.46 4.69
CA PRO A 26 5.62 -23.69 4.72
C PRO A 26 4.12 -23.38 4.68
N LYS A 27 3.27 -24.36 4.34
CA LYS A 27 1.81 -24.15 4.20
C LYS A 27 1.17 -23.53 5.46
N TRP A 28 1.56 -23.98 6.65
CA TRP A 28 1.08 -23.43 7.91
C TRP A 28 1.49 -21.98 8.12
N GLY A 29 2.63 -21.55 7.56
CA GLY A 29 3.07 -20.16 7.65
C GLY A 29 2.14 -19.21 6.92
N TRP A 30 1.55 -19.63 5.80
CA TRP A 30 0.50 -18.85 5.12
C TRP A 30 -0.78 -18.74 5.94
N ILE A 31 -1.11 -19.77 6.72
CA ILE A 31 -2.25 -19.72 7.66
C ILE A 31 -1.95 -18.69 8.76
N VAL A 32 -0.73 -18.68 9.30
CA VAL A 32 -0.30 -17.67 10.30
C VAL A 32 -0.38 -16.26 9.70
N LEU A 33 0.16 -16.04 8.50
CA LEU A 33 0.10 -14.73 7.82
C LEU A 33 -1.34 -14.28 7.55
N PHE A 34 -2.25 -15.21 7.22
CA PHE A 34 -3.66 -14.92 7.04
C PHE A 34 -4.32 -14.43 8.33
N PHE A 35 -4.12 -15.13 9.46
CA PHE A 35 -4.68 -14.67 10.75
C PHE A 35 -4.04 -13.36 11.22
N ALA A 36 -2.72 -13.22 11.04
CA ALA A 36 -2.01 -11.97 11.33
C ALA A 36 -2.57 -10.80 10.52
N PHE A 37 -2.87 -11.02 9.24
CA PHE A 37 -3.52 -10.03 8.38
C PHE A 37 -4.85 -9.56 8.97
N PHE A 38 -5.77 -10.47 9.31
CA PHE A 38 -7.09 -10.07 9.84
C PHE A 38 -6.99 -9.37 11.20
N ILE A 39 -6.24 -9.94 12.15
CA ILE A 39 -6.09 -9.36 13.48
C ILE A 39 -5.40 -8.00 13.38
N GLY A 40 -4.31 -7.94 12.62
CA GLY A 40 -3.53 -6.73 12.41
C GLY A 40 -4.32 -5.63 11.70
N PHE A 41 -5.12 -5.97 10.68
CA PHE A 41 -6.01 -5.03 9.99
C PHE A 41 -6.99 -4.37 10.96
N PHE A 42 -7.74 -5.16 11.75
CA PHE A 42 -8.72 -4.60 12.69
C PHE A 42 -8.09 -3.73 13.78
N LEU A 43 -6.84 -4.00 14.15
CA LEU A 43 -6.08 -3.16 15.08
C LEU A 43 -5.56 -1.89 14.39
N ALA A 44 -5.07 -2.00 13.15
CA ALA A 44 -4.49 -0.91 12.38
C ALA A 44 -5.50 0.20 12.04
N ILE A 45 -6.76 -0.16 11.77
CA ILE A 45 -7.83 0.81 11.46
C ILE A 45 -8.32 1.62 12.67
N SER A 46 -7.84 1.33 13.89
CA SER A 46 -8.22 2.11 15.06
C SER A 46 -7.58 3.50 15.03
N ASP A 47 -8.37 4.50 15.43
CA ASP A 47 -7.99 5.88 15.71
C ASP A 47 -7.00 6.03 16.89
N LYS A 48 -6.85 4.99 17.72
CA LYS A 48 -5.96 5.04 18.90
C LYS A 48 -4.56 4.55 18.53
N ILE A 49 -3.57 5.41 18.75
CA ILE A 49 -2.15 5.15 18.48
C ILE A 49 -1.65 3.78 18.97
N HIS A 50 -2.03 3.34 20.18
CA HIS A 50 -1.57 2.06 20.72
C HIS A 50 -2.12 0.85 19.95
N PHE A 51 -3.35 0.94 19.43
CA PHE A 51 -3.91 -0.09 18.57
C PHE A 51 -3.28 -0.06 17.18
N SER A 52 -3.02 1.13 16.61
CA SER A 52 -2.33 1.24 15.31
C SER A 52 -0.90 0.67 15.35
N ILE A 53 -0.14 0.96 16.41
CA ILE A 53 1.18 0.38 16.65
C ILE A 53 1.09 -1.14 16.80
N LEU A 54 0.13 -1.63 17.62
CA LEU A 54 -0.05 -3.07 17.80
C LEU A 54 -0.43 -3.76 16.49
N GLY A 55 -1.27 -3.12 15.66
CA GLY A 55 -1.61 -3.58 14.32
C GLY A 55 -0.37 -3.74 13.44
N CYS A 56 0.50 -2.73 13.40
CA CYS A 56 1.78 -2.81 12.70
C CYS A 56 2.63 -4.00 13.18
N ILE A 57 2.77 -4.18 14.49
CA ILE A 57 3.55 -5.28 15.08
C ILE A 57 2.97 -6.64 14.69
N VAL A 58 1.65 -6.81 14.83
CA VAL A 58 0.96 -8.07 14.50
C VAL A 58 1.11 -8.42 13.02
N LEU A 59 1.11 -7.42 12.13
CA LEU A 59 1.30 -7.63 10.69
C LEU A 59 2.75 -7.99 10.34
N ILE A 60 3.73 -7.26 10.88
CA ILE A 60 5.13 -7.36 10.42
C ILE A 60 5.93 -8.46 11.11
N VAL A 61 5.67 -8.76 12.38
CA VAL A 61 6.46 -9.76 13.14
C VAL A 61 6.40 -11.15 12.49
N PRO A 62 5.23 -11.68 12.08
CA PRO A 62 5.16 -12.95 11.38
C PRO A 62 5.92 -12.95 10.05
N VAL A 63 5.86 -11.84 9.30
CA VAL A 63 6.63 -11.67 8.06
C VAL A 63 8.13 -11.77 8.34
N LEU A 64 8.63 -11.01 9.31
CA LEU A 64 10.05 -11.02 9.71
C LEU A 64 10.49 -12.39 10.24
N TYR A 65 9.65 -13.07 11.01
CA TYR A 65 9.92 -14.42 11.48
C TYR A 65 10.19 -15.38 10.30
N PHE A 66 9.35 -15.35 9.26
CA PHE A 66 9.55 -16.18 8.06
C PHE A 66 10.71 -15.70 7.17
N LEU A 67 11.14 -14.44 7.33
CA LEU A 67 12.38 -13.92 6.74
C LEU A 67 13.63 -14.26 7.57
N LYS A 68 13.51 -15.01 8.67
CA LYS A 68 14.59 -15.26 9.63
C LYS A 68 15.19 -13.95 10.18
N TRP A 69 14.33 -12.96 10.39
CA TRP A 69 14.66 -11.61 10.86
C TRP A 69 15.55 -10.79 9.93
N ASP A 70 15.68 -11.19 8.66
CA ASP A 70 16.24 -10.34 7.61
C ASP A 70 15.27 -9.21 7.26
N TYR A 71 15.34 -8.13 8.04
CA TYR A 71 14.48 -6.96 7.84
C TYR A 71 14.84 -6.18 6.58
N GLU A 72 16.08 -6.28 6.08
CA GLU A 72 16.55 -5.57 4.89
C GLU A 72 15.85 -6.04 3.60
N ALA A 73 15.31 -7.26 3.62
CA ALA A 73 14.46 -7.78 2.56
C ALA A 73 13.14 -6.99 2.38
N VAL A 74 12.70 -6.24 3.41
CA VAL A 74 11.44 -5.47 3.39
C VAL A 74 11.69 -3.98 3.62
N PHE A 75 12.53 -3.63 4.60
CA PHE A 75 12.85 -2.29 5.02
C PHE A 75 14.30 -1.95 4.71
N ARG A 76 14.51 -0.94 3.88
CA ARG A 76 15.84 -0.36 3.67
C ARG A 76 15.76 1.14 3.82
N MET A 77 16.85 1.77 4.24
CA MET A 77 16.90 3.23 4.26
C MET A 77 16.75 3.76 2.82
N PRO A 78 15.76 4.61 2.51
CA PRO A 78 15.60 5.15 1.17
C PRO A 78 16.85 5.91 0.71
N SER A 79 17.34 5.56 -0.48
CA SER A 79 18.44 6.27 -1.12
C SER A 79 17.97 7.62 -1.68
N ARG A 80 18.91 8.50 -2.10
CA ARG A 80 18.53 9.77 -2.75
C ARG A 80 17.66 9.57 -3.99
N ARG A 81 17.87 8.48 -4.74
CA ARG A 81 17.04 8.16 -5.92
C ARG A 81 15.63 7.78 -5.50
N ASP A 82 15.49 7.07 -4.38
CA ASP A 82 14.19 6.70 -3.83
C ASP A 82 13.44 7.93 -3.32
N ILE A 83 14.12 8.91 -2.71
CA ILE A 83 13.50 10.18 -2.31
C ILE A 83 12.94 10.93 -3.52
N VAL A 84 13.70 11.02 -4.62
CA VAL A 84 13.19 11.65 -5.87
C VAL A 84 12.00 10.88 -6.42
N LEU A 85 12.05 9.55 -6.37
CA LEU A 85 10.93 8.69 -6.79
C LEU A 85 9.68 8.94 -5.93
N ILE A 86 9.82 9.01 -4.60
CA ILE A 86 8.71 9.30 -3.67
C ILE A 86 8.03 10.62 -4.04
N VAL A 87 8.81 11.69 -4.25
CA VAL A 87 8.26 13.01 -4.62
C VAL A 87 7.55 12.96 -5.97
N ALA A 88 8.12 12.26 -6.95
CA ALA A 88 7.50 12.11 -8.27
C ALA A 88 6.19 11.31 -8.22
N LEU A 89 6.14 10.25 -7.41
CA LEU A 89 4.94 9.43 -7.22
C LEU A 89 3.85 10.17 -6.47
N PHE A 90 4.21 10.91 -5.43
CA PHE A 90 3.31 11.83 -4.71
C PHE A 90 2.70 12.84 -5.68
N ALA A 91 3.51 13.55 -6.47
CA ALA A 91 3.00 14.52 -7.44
C ALA A 91 2.09 13.86 -8.50
N GLY A 92 2.47 12.67 -8.96
CA GLY A 92 1.66 11.87 -9.88
C GLY A 92 0.30 11.48 -9.28
N TYR A 93 0.28 11.03 -8.03
CA TYR A 93 -0.96 10.73 -7.30
C TYR A 93 -1.83 11.98 -7.19
N MET A 94 -1.28 13.12 -6.78
CA MET A 94 -2.06 14.35 -6.59
C MET A 94 -2.73 14.82 -7.90
N ILE A 95 -2.00 14.76 -9.02
CA ILE A 95 -2.57 15.10 -10.33
C ILE A 95 -3.67 14.09 -10.69
N TYR A 96 -3.41 12.80 -10.48
CA TYR A 96 -4.37 11.74 -10.77
C TYR A 96 -5.65 11.89 -9.94
N SER A 97 -5.54 12.10 -8.63
CA SER A 97 -6.68 12.20 -7.73
C SER A 97 -7.57 13.39 -8.07
N ILE A 98 -6.98 14.56 -8.37
CA ILE A 98 -7.72 15.75 -8.81
C ILE A 98 -8.47 15.48 -10.13
N VAL A 99 -7.79 14.89 -11.11
CA VAL A 99 -8.40 14.59 -12.42
C VAL A 99 -9.53 13.58 -12.27
N MET A 100 -9.32 12.52 -11.48
CA MET A 100 -10.33 11.49 -11.27
C MET A 100 -11.52 11.99 -10.47
N ASP A 101 -11.31 12.77 -9.42
CA ASP A 101 -12.39 13.40 -8.65
C ASP A 101 -13.24 14.31 -9.55
N PHE A 102 -12.58 15.13 -10.38
CA PHE A 102 -13.28 15.95 -11.38
C PHE A 102 -14.13 15.09 -12.33
N ILE A 103 -13.57 13.99 -12.88
CA ILE A 103 -14.31 13.10 -13.77
C ILE A 103 -15.50 12.46 -13.05
N LEU A 104 -15.31 11.91 -11.85
CA LEU A 104 -16.35 11.23 -11.08
C LEU A 104 -17.48 12.18 -10.68
N SER A 105 -17.16 13.42 -10.32
CA SER A 105 -18.16 14.44 -10.00
C SER A 105 -19.10 14.76 -11.16
N GLN A 106 -18.64 14.64 -12.42
CA GLN A 106 -19.51 14.79 -13.60
C GLN A 106 -20.60 13.71 -13.69
N PHE A 107 -20.40 12.57 -13.02
CA PHE A 107 -21.37 11.48 -12.92
C PHE A 107 -22.15 11.49 -11.59
N GLY A 108 -22.00 12.54 -10.78
CA GLY A 108 -22.61 12.62 -9.44
C GLY A 108 -22.00 11.66 -8.42
N ILE A 109 -20.83 11.11 -8.71
CA ILE A 109 -20.06 10.27 -7.78
C ILE A 109 -19.08 11.18 -7.06
N VAL A 110 -19.39 11.51 -5.81
CA VAL A 110 -18.57 12.41 -4.98
C VAL A 110 -18.21 11.72 -3.66
N SER A 111 -17.11 12.14 -3.06
CA SER A 111 -16.78 11.74 -1.69
C SER A 111 -17.92 12.14 -0.74
N SER A 112 -18.35 11.21 0.11
CA SER A 112 -19.34 11.48 1.16
C SER A 112 -18.73 12.07 2.44
N GLY A 113 -17.40 12.19 2.50
CA GLY A 113 -16.68 12.54 3.71
C GLY A 113 -16.30 14.01 3.75
N THR A 114 -17.13 14.86 4.34
CA THR A 114 -16.62 16.08 4.96
C THR A 114 -15.86 15.65 6.21
N LEU A 115 -14.53 15.67 6.15
CA LEU A 115 -13.70 15.54 7.34
C LEU A 115 -14.12 16.63 8.34
N ASP A 116 -14.56 16.26 9.54
CA ASP A 116 -14.86 17.24 10.58
C ASP A 116 -13.53 17.87 11.02
N PRO A 117 -13.28 19.17 10.76
CA PRO A 117 -12.01 19.80 11.12
C PRO A 117 -11.73 19.74 12.62
N HIS A 118 -12.77 19.59 13.46
CA HIS A 118 -12.63 19.45 14.91
C HIS A 118 -12.18 18.06 15.36
N SER A 119 -12.19 17.07 14.47
CA SER A 119 -11.71 15.71 14.73
C SER A 119 -10.18 15.59 14.66
N PHE A 120 -9.49 16.57 14.07
CA PHE A 120 -8.04 16.57 13.91
C PHE A 120 -7.35 17.31 15.06
N ASN A 121 -6.54 16.59 15.81
CA ASN A 121 -5.62 17.14 16.80
C ASN A 121 -4.19 16.58 16.60
N ILE A 122 -3.21 17.12 17.31
CA ILE A 122 -1.81 16.68 17.18
C ILE A 122 -1.64 15.16 17.38
N PHE A 123 -2.43 14.54 18.27
CA PHE A 123 -2.38 13.11 18.54
C PHE A 123 -2.94 12.27 17.39
N THR A 124 -3.93 12.78 16.66
CA THR A 124 -4.44 12.12 15.45
C THR A 124 -3.41 12.11 14.32
N MET A 125 -2.62 13.20 14.15
CA MET A 125 -1.51 13.22 13.18
C MET A 125 -0.43 12.19 13.51
N PHE A 126 -0.06 12.04 14.79
CA PHE A 126 0.87 10.98 15.20
C PHE A 126 0.29 9.57 15.00
N SER A 127 -1.01 9.40 15.15
CA SER A 127 -1.67 8.11 14.93
C SER A 127 -1.67 7.73 13.44
N MET A 128 -1.85 8.72 12.54
CA MET A 128 -1.79 8.52 11.08
C MET A 128 -0.47 7.90 10.61
N ILE A 129 0.67 8.31 11.19
CA ILE A 129 1.99 7.73 10.88
C ILE A 129 1.97 6.19 10.95
N PHE A 130 1.33 5.63 11.98
CA PHE A 130 1.24 4.18 12.19
C PHE A 130 0.07 3.55 11.46
N GLN A 131 -1.06 4.24 11.30
CA GLN A 131 -2.19 3.76 10.51
C GLN A 131 -1.77 3.54 9.05
N VAL A 132 -1.14 4.54 8.43
CA VAL A 132 -0.65 4.47 7.05
C VAL A 132 0.39 3.35 6.88
N MET A 133 1.27 3.16 7.86
CA MET A 133 2.21 2.01 7.83
C MET A 133 1.45 0.68 7.91
N GLY A 134 0.43 0.59 8.77
CA GLY A 134 -0.46 -0.56 8.86
C GLY A 134 -1.14 -0.86 7.52
N GLU A 135 -1.61 0.17 6.81
CA GLU A 135 -2.21 0.03 5.48
C GLU A 135 -1.23 -0.52 4.44
N GLU A 136 0.03 -0.07 4.46
CA GLU A 136 1.07 -0.66 3.60
C GLU A 136 1.28 -2.14 3.88
N PHE A 137 1.25 -2.56 5.15
CA PHE A 137 1.33 -3.97 5.49
C PHE A 137 0.08 -4.76 5.08
N VAL A 138 -1.10 -4.17 5.22
CA VAL A 138 -2.38 -4.72 4.76
C VAL A 138 -2.37 -4.91 3.25
N LYS A 139 -1.71 -4.05 2.48
CA LYS A 139 -1.49 -4.25 1.03
C LYS A 139 -0.41 -5.31 0.75
N PHE A 140 0.69 -5.26 1.49
CA PHE A 140 1.88 -6.08 1.25
C PHE A 140 1.65 -7.59 1.46
N ILE A 141 1.04 -8.01 2.57
CA ILE A 141 0.82 -9.44 2.89
C ILE A 141 -0.01 -10.17 1.83
N PRO A 142 -1.19 -9.68 1.42
CA PRO A 142 -1.96 -10.33 0.36
C PRO A 142 -1.28 -10.18 -1.01
N PHE A 143 -0.52 -9.10 -1.25
CA PHE A 143 0.29 -8.96 -2.47
C PHE A 143 1.30 -10.12 -2.62
N ILE A 144 2.10 -10.41 -1.59
CA ILE A 144 3.08 -11.51 -1.65
C ILE A 144 2.40 -12.88 -1.77
N PHE A 145 1.21 -13.05 -1.17
CA PHE A 145 0.41 -14.26 -1.29
C PHE A 145 -0.05 -14.49 -2.73
N PHE A 146 -0.75 -13.51 -3.32
CA PHE A 146 -1.23 -13.62 -4.70
C PHE A 146 -0.07 -13.75 -5.68
N LEU A 147 1.03 -13.02 -5.47
CA LEU A 147 2.22 -13.12 -6.31
C LEU A 147 2.72 -14.55 -6.35
N ARG A 148 2.85 -15.21 -5.19
CA ARG A 148 3.29 -16.61 -5.12
C ARG A 148 2.31 -17.56 -5.79
N VAL A 149 1.01 -17.39 -5.55
CA VAL A 149 -0.02 -18.26 -6.13
C VAL A 149 -0.02 -18.13 -7.65
N ILE A 150 -0.09 -16.91 -8.18
CA ILE A 150 -0.15 -16.65 -9.62
C ILE A 150 1.15 -17.09 -10.29
N TYR A 151 2.31 -16.87 -9.66
CA TYR A 151 3.60 -17.32 -10.21
C TYR A 151 3.68 -18.84 -10.31
N LYS A 152 3.17 -19.56 -9.30
CA LYS A 152 3.13 -21.03 -9.32
C LYS A 152 2.39 -21.59 -10.55
N TYR A 153 1.35 -20.90 -11.02
CA TYR A 153 0.54 -21.36 -12.16
C TYR A 153 0.95 -20.75 -13.50
N SER A 154 1.45 -19.52 -13.51
CA SER A 154 1.81 -18.81 -14.74
C SER A 154 3.28 -18.97 -15.14
N ASN A 155 4.16 -19.26 -14.17
CA ASN A 155 5.62 -19.20 -14.32
C ASN A 155 6.12 -17.88 -14.94
N ASN A 156 5.37 -16.78 -14.78
CA ASN A 156 5.65 -15.49 -15.37
C ASN A 156 5.65 -14.41 -14.28
N ARG A 157 6.84 -13.89 -13.97
CA ARG A 157 7.07 -12.88 -12.92
C ARG A 157 6.23 -11.63 -13.14
N LYS A 158 6.35 -11.03 -14.33
CA LYS A 158 5.69 -9.76 -14.67
C LYS A 158 4.18 -9.88 -14.63
N LEU A 159 3.63 -10.95 -15.20
CA LEU A 159 2.20 -11.24 -15.12
C LEU A 159 1.74 -11.40 -13.67
N SER A 160 2.50 -12.14 -12.87
CA SER A 160 2.17 -12.38 -11.46
C SER A 160 2.16 -11.09 -10.65
N ILE A 161 3.12 -10.19 -10.89
CA ILE A 161 3.16 -8.87 -10.25
C ILE A 161 1.94 -8.06 -10.67
N ILE A 162 1.69 -7.88 -11.97
CA ILE A 162 0.59 -7.06 -12.49
C ILE A 162 -0.76 -7.56 -11.98
N SER A 163 -1.02 -8.86 -12.06
CA SER A 163 -2.28 -9.44 -11.58
C SER A 163 -2.43 -9.31 -10.06
N SER A 164 -1.35 -9.46 -9.29
CA SER A 164 -1.42 -9.29 -7.84
C SER A 164 -1.70 -7.83 -7.46
N VAL A 165 -1.04 -6.86 -8.10
CA VAL A 165 -1.33 -5.43 -7.92
C VAL A 165 -2.80 -5.14 -8.23
N ALA A 166 -3.31 -5.61 -9.36
CA ALA A 166 -4.71 -5.42 -9.74
C ALA A 166 -5.68 -5.96 -8.68
N LEU A 167 -5.43 -7.15 -8.14
CA LEU A 167 -6.25 -7.73 -7.07
C LEU A 167 -6.17 -6.90 -5.78
N ILE A 168 -4.99 -6.41 -5.39
CA ILE A 168 -4.86 -5.61 -4.16
C ILE A 168 -5.48 -4.22 -4.31
N MET A 169 -5.39 -3.58 -5.48
CA MET A 169 -6.06 -2.30 -5.71
C MET A 169 -7.58 -2.43 -5.53
N VAL A 170 -8.19 -3.50 -6.05
CA VAL A 170 -9.63 -3.78 -5.84
C VAL A 170 -9.94 -4.09 -4.38
N MET A 171 -9.11 -4.89 -3.71
CA MET A 171 -9.27 -5.20 -2.29
C MET A 171 -9.18 -3.93 -1.43
N PHE A 172 -8.20 -3.07 -1.68
CA PHE A 172 -7.97 -1.84 -0.93
C PHE A 172 -9.13 -0.85 -1.11
N ALA A 173 -9.66 -0.72 -2.33
CA ALA A 173 -10.89 0.02 -2.57
C ALA A 173 -12.09 -0.52 -1.80
N ALA A 174 -12.23 -1.85 -1.72
CA ALA A 174 -13.31 -2.49 -0.96
C ALA A 174 -13.23 -2.19 0.55
N LEU A 175 -12.03 -2.06 1.11
CA LEU A 175 -11.83 -1.69 2.52
C LEU A 175 -12.29 -0.27 2.84
N HIS A 176 -12.32 0.62 1.84
CA HIS A 176 -12.73 2.02 1.97
C HIS A 176 -14.22 2.24 1.67
N ALA A 177 -14.96 1.18 1.33
CA ALA A 177 -16.32 1.28 0.86
C ALA A 177 -17.33 0.67 1.84
N TYR A 178 -18.39 1.42 2.14
CA TYR A 178 -19.53 0.94 2.94
C TYR A 178 -20.82 0.80 2.12
N ASN A 179 -20.80 1.20 0.85
CA ASN A 179 -21.89 1.03 -0.10
C ASN A 179 -21.35 0.97 -1.56
N PRO A 180 -22.16 0.57 -2.57
CA PRO A 180 -21.68 0.42 -3.94
C PRO A 180 -21.19 1.71 -4.62
N ILE A 181 -21.78 2.87 -4.32
CA ILE A 181 -21.34 4.16 -4.91
C ILE A 181 -19.97 4.53 -4.34
N MET A 182 -19.81 4.39 -3.02
CA MET A 182 -18.52 4.60 -2.36
C MET A 182 -17.48 3.58 -2.80
N PHE A 183 -17.87 2.36 -3.15
CA PHE A 183 -16.95 1.40 -3.77
C PHE A 183 -16.45 1.88 -5.13
N ILE A 184 -17.31 2.44 -5.98
CA ILE A 184 -16.87 2.98 -7.27
C ILE A 184 -15.93 4.17 -7.04
N PHE A 185 -16.31 5.12 -6.18
CA PHE A 185 -15.43 6.23 -5.82
C PHE A 185 -14.07 5.72 -5.30
N ALA A 186 -14.11 4.80 -4.33
CA ALA A 186 -12.92 4.24 -3.72
C ALA A 186 -12.06 3.42 -4.69
N LEU A 187 -12.67 2.76 -5.68
CA LEU A 187 -11.95 2.01 -6.70
C LEU A 187 -11.10 2.93 -7.56
N PHE A 188 -11.64 4.08 -7.95
CA PHE A 188 -10.92 5.03 -8.80
C PHE A 188 -9.93 5.89 -8.02
N ILE A 189 -10.28 6.32 -6.81
CA ILE A 189 -9.40 7.19 -6.01
C ILE A 189 -8.39 6.36 -5.23
N GLN A 190 -8.81 5.58 -4.23
CA GLN A 190 -7.90 4.81 -3.39
C GLN A 190 -7.31 3.59 -4.12
N GLY A 191 -8.14 2.78 -4.77
CA GLY A 191 -7.71 1.53 -5.42
C GLY A 191 -6.70 1.78 -6.54
N PHE A 192 -7.15 2.46 -7.61
CA PHE A 192 -6.28 2.78 -8.74
C PHE A 192 -5.23 3.84 -8.40
N GLY A 193 -5.48 4.76 -7.47
CA GLY A 193 -4.46 5.68 -6.96
C GLY A 193 -3.30 4.95 -6.28
N SER A 194 -3.54 3.84 -5.58
CA SER A 194 -2.44 3.02 -5.02
C SER A 194 -1.48 2.44 -6.06
N ILE A 195 -1.72 2.60 -7.37
CA ILE A 195 -0.72 2.25 -8.39
C ILE A 195 0.60 3.02 -8.21
N PHE A 196 0.56 4.26 -7.72
CA PHE A 196 1.75 5.07 -7.48
C PHE A 196 2.61 4.46 -6.36
N GLU A 197 1.97 4.05 -5.26
CA GLU A 197 2.61 3.34 -4.15
C GLU A 197 3.13 1.97 -4.62
N PHE A 198 2.30 1.17 -5.28
CA PHE A 198 2.72 -0.14 -5.78
C PHE A 198 3.90 -0.04 -6.73
N TYR A 199 3.94 0.96 -7.60
CA TYR A 199 5.09 1.21 -8.45
C TYR A 199 6.33 1.53 -7.62
N GLY A 200 6.22 2.38 -6.60
CA GLY A 200 7.30 2.65 -5.64
C GLY A 200 7.84 1.37 -5.00
N TYR A 201 6.96 0.48 -4.53
CA TYR A 201 7.35 -0.80 -3.97
C TYR A 201 7.98 -1.74 -5.00
N ILE A 202 7.34 -1.94 -6.15
CA ILE A 202 7.81 -2.87 -7.20
C ILE A 202 9.17 -2.45 -7.72
N LYS A 203 9.37 -1.14 -7.91
CA LYS A 203 10.61 -0.60 -8.41
C LYS A 203 11.75 -0.83 -7.43
N THR A 204 11.52 -0.56 -6.14
CA THR A 204 12.59 -0.47 -5.14
C THR A 204 12.74 -1.70 -4.26
N LYS A 205 11.69 -2.52 -4.12
CA LYS A 205 11.55 -3.62 -3.14
C LYS A 205 11.73 -3.15 -1.70
N ASN A 206 11.33 -1.92 -1.41
CA ASN A 206 11.47 -1.31 -0.10
C ASN A 206 10.13 -0.72 0.32
N ILE A 207 9.55 -1.22 1.41
CA ILE A 207 8.22 -0.79 1.86
C ILE A 207 8.20 0.65 2.41
N LEU A 208 9.37 1.22 2.76
CA LEU A 208 9.44 2.62 3.17
C LEU A 208 9.15 3.59 2.01
N VAL A 209 9.37 3.18 0.77
CA VAL A 209 9.11 4.00 -0.43
C VAL A 209 7.61 4.24 -0.66
N PRO A 210 6.76 3.20 -0.79
CA PRO A 210 5.32 3.41 -0.87
C PRO A 210 4.76 4.06 0.40
N TYR A 211 5.24 3.67 1.59
CA TYR A 211 4.81 4.25 2.87
C TYR A 211 4.99 5.76 2.91
N LEU A 212 6.19 6.27 2.59
CA LEU A 212 6.45 7.70 2.61
C LEU A 212 5.64 8.44 1.53
N CYS A 213 5.44 7.82 0.36
CA CYS A 213 4.58 8.38 -0.68
C CYS A 213 3.12 8.51 -0.21
N HIS A 214 2.60 7.46 0.42
CA HIS A 214 1.24 7.41 0.94
C HIS A 214 1.05 8.40 2.09
N LEU A 215 1.97 8.41 3.06
CA LEU A 215 1.94 9.35 4.18
C LEU A 215 1.96 10.81 3.70
N LEU A 216 2.83 11.14 2.74
CA LEU A 216 2.88 12.50 2.17
C LEU A 216 1.57 12.87 1.47
N THR A 217 0.94 11.91 0.80
CA THR A 217 -0.33 12.12 0.09
C THR A 217 -1.45 12.44 1.08
N ASP A 218 -1.62 11.59 2.10
CA ASP A 218 -2.68 11.73 3.09
C ASP A 218 -2.51 13.00 3.92
N GLU A 219 -1.30 13.25 4.44
CA GLU A 219 -1.02 14.45 5.24
C GLU A 219 -1.20 15.73 4.41
N PHE A 220 -0.85 15.70 3.12
CA PHE A 220 -1.08 16.84 2.24
C PHE A 220 -2.57 17.09 2.01
N ILE A 221 -3.37 16.03 1.78
CA ILE A 221 -4.82 16.13 1.61
C ILE A 221 -5.49 16.64 2.91
N VAL A 222 -5.06 16.15 4.06
CA VAL A 222 -5.54 16.65 5.36
C VAL A 222 -5.18 18.13 5.51
N MET A 223 -3.93 18.53 5.20
CA MET A 223 -3.49 19.92 5.32
C MET A 223 -4.29 20.88 4.43
N ILE A 224 -4.53 20.53 3.15
CA ILE A 224 -5.32 21.39 2.25
C ILE A 224 -6.78 21.49 2.69
N THR A 225 -7.34 20.42 3.27
CA THR A 225 -8.70 20.40 3.83
C THR A 225 -8.79 21.31 5.05
N LEU A 226 -7.82 21.25 5.96
CA LEU A 226 -7.75 22.13 7.15
C LEU A 226 -7.59 23.62 6.77
N LEU A 227 -6.95 23.91 5.63
CA LEU A 227 -6.81 25.26 5.10
C LEU A 227 -8.06 25.73 4.31
N GLY A 228 -9.06 24.87 4.10
CA GLY A 228 -10.31 25.18 3.40
C GLY A 228 -10.17 25.26 1.88
N PHE A 229 -9.15 24.62 1.30
CA PHE A 229 -8.99 24.54 -0.16
C PHE A 229 -9.78 23.41 -0.80
N VAL A 230 -10.23 22.44 -0.01
CA VAL A 230 -11.03 21.27 -0.41
C VAL A 230 -12.13 21.05 0.62
#